data_AF-A0A9X1K3Q9-F1
#
_entry.id   AF-A0A9X1K3Q9-F1
#
_cell.length_a   1.000
_cell.length_b   1.000
_cell.length_c   1.000
_cell.angle_alpha   90.00
_cell.angle_beta   90.00
_cell.angle_gamma   90.00
#
_symmetry.space_group_name_H-M   'P 1'
#
loop_
_entity.id
_entity.type
_entity.pdbx_description
1 polymer ?
#
loop_
_entity_poly.entity_id
_entity_poly.type
_entity_poly.pdbx_seq_one_letter_code
_entity_poly.pdbx_strand_id
1 'polypeptide(L)'
;MARKEIPFIVEEEGRDKGKEFLITEMSAWDADSLAQDIFRAMGDSNYSSIPADVIAMGCAGLATVGLSVISASSPEVARQLRDRLMSTVDIIITNEGQRQQRKVNGSLDFEEVSTIRSLLDKVFEINFNFLTIAGE
;
A
#
# COMPACT_ATOMS: atom_id res chain seq x y z
N MET A 1 4.39 3.97 21.36
CA MET A 1 5.40 4.51 20.41
C MET A 1 4.66 5.08 19.21
N ALA A 2 5.13 6.17 18.61
CA ALA A 2 4.52 6.74 17.41
C ALA A 2 4.85 5.85 16.20
N ARG A 3 3.88 5.62 15.31
CA ARG A 3 4.04 4.83 14.08
C ARG A 3 4.82 5.66 13.06
N LYS A 4 5.54 5.03 12.12
CA LYS A 4 6.23 5.78 11.05
C LYS A 4 5.19 6.45 10.14
N GLU A 5 5.50 7.65 9.66
CA GLU A 5 4.67 8.40 8.72
C GLU A 5 5.52 8.85 7.53
N ILE A 6 4.94 8.79 6.33
CA ILE A 6 5.57 9.24 5.08
C ILE A 6 4.61 10.21 4.39
N PRO A 7 5.00 11.49 4.24
CA PRO A 7 4.27 12.39 3.36
C PRO A 7 4.54 12.04 1.89
N PHE A 8 3.50 12.05 1.07
CA PHE A 8 3.56 11.82 -0.37
C PHE A 8 2.83 12.94 -1.09
N ILE A 9 3.54 13.65 -1.97
CA ILE A 9 2.96 14.71 -2.81
C ILE A 9 2.99 14.22 -4.25
N VAL A 10 1.87 14.36 -4.95
CA VAL A 10 1.80 14.00 -6.37
C VAL A 10 2.52 15.06 -7.20
N GLU A 11 3.69 14.71 -7.73
CA GLU A 11 4.49 15.62 -8.57
C GLU A 11 4.18 15.50 -10.08
N GLU A 12 3.63 14.35 -10.48
CA GLU A 12 3.27 14.07 -11.88
C GLU A 12 2.25 15.10 -12.41
N GLU A 13 2.43 15.52 -13.66
CA GLU A 13 1.46 16.38 -14.36
C GLU A 13 0.12 15.65 -14.52
N GLY A 14 -0.96 16.30 -14.09
CA GLY A 14 -2.30 15.73 -14.12
C GLY A 14 -3.24 16.44 -13.16
N ARG A 15 -4.48 15.92 -13.05
CA ARG A 15 -5.51 16.49 -12.17
C ARG A 15 -5.22 16.30 -10.68
N ASP A 16 -4.43 15.29 -10.36
CA ASP A 16 -4.02 14.97 -9.00
C ASP A 16 -2.74 15.70 -8.57
N LYS A 17 -2.10 16.47 -9.46
CA LYS A 17 -0.84 17.19 -9.16
C LYS A 17 -1.01 18.11 -7.96
N GLY A 18 -0.07 18.02 -7.02
CA GLY A 18 -0.05 18.81 -5.79
C GLY A 18 -0.96 18.28 -4.68
N LYS A 19 -1.72 17.20 -4.90
CA LYS A 19 -2.41 16.51 -3.80
C LYS A 19 -1.37 15.94 -2.84
N GLU A 20 -1.59 16.14 -1.55
CA GLU A 20 -0.74 15.67 -0.47
C GLU A 20 -1.45 14.56 0.30
N PHE A 21 -0.74 13.47 0.54
CA PHE A 21 -1.20 12.32 1.30
C PHE A 21 -0.23 12.06 2.45
N LEU A 22 -0.77 11.63 3.60
CA LEU A 22 0.01 11.12 4.71
C LEU A 22 -0.24 9.63 4.83
N ILE A 23 0.84 8.86 4.70
CA ILE A 23 0.80 7.42 4.81
C ILE A 23 1.35 7.04 6.19
N THR A 24 0.52 6.46 7.02
CA THR A 24 0.93 5.95 8.34
C THR A 24 1.19 4.46 8.27
N GLU A 25 2.22 4.01 8.97
CA GLU A 25 2.53 2.59 9.15
C GLU A 25 1.41 1.89 9.96
N MET A 26 1.12 0.64 9.60
CA MET A 26 0.24 -0.24 10.36
C MET A 26 0.83 -0.52 11.74
N SER A 27 -0.03 -0.89 12.70
CA SER A 27 0.50 -1.49 13.92
C SER A 27 1.12 -2.84 13.58
N ALA A 28 2.10 -3.32 14.37
CA ALA A 28 2.70 -4.63 14.16
C ALA A 28 1.64 -5.76 14.11
N TRP A 29 0.58 -5.62 14.91
CA TRP A 29 -0.56 -6.55 14.93
C TRP A 29 -1.36 -6.54 13.63
N ASP A 30 -1.67 -5.34 13.11
CA ASP A 30 -2.42 -5.20 11.85
C ASP A 30 -1.58 -5.66 10.66
N ALA A 31 -0.28 -5.39 10.68
CA ALA A 31 0.68 -5.79 9.66
C ALA A 31 0.83 -7.32 9.60
N ASP A 32 0.99 -7.99 10.76
CA ASP A 32 1.07 -9.45 10.83
C ASP A 32 -0.23 -10.11 10.33
N SER A 33 -1.39 -9.62 10.80
CA SER A 33 -2.69 -10.11 10.34
C SER A 33 -2.86 -9.93 8.83
N LEU A 34 -2.45 -8.79 8.26
CA LEU A 34 -2.52 -8.55 6.82
C LEU A 34 -1.59 -9.48 6.05
N ALA A 35 -0.36 -9.70 6.54
CA ALA A 35 0.58 -10.62 5.93
C ALA A 35 0.02 -12.04 5.89
N GLN A 36 -0.62 -12.52 6.96
CA GLN A 36 -1.28 -13.83 6.99
C GLN A 36 -2.40 -13.95 5.94
N ASP A 37 -3.20 -12.89 5.76
CA ASP A 37 -4.26 -12.89 4.76
C ASP A 37 -3.70 -12.86 3.33
N ILE A 38 -2.58 -12.17 3.10
CA ILE A 38 -1.85 -12.22 1.82
C ILE A 38 -1.30 -13.63 1.57
N PHE A 39 -0.70 -14.28 2.57
CA PHE A 39 -0.21 -15.67 2.43
C PHE A 39 -1.34 -16.67 2.16
N ARG A 40 -2.53 -16.47 2.75
CA ARG A 40 -3.70 -17.30 2.45
C ARG A 40 -4.16 -17.09 1.00
N ALA A 41 -4.25 -15.83 0.59
CA ALA A 41 -4.59 -15.46 -0.79
C ALA A 41 -3.58 -16.02 -1.82
N MET A 42 -2.29 -16.10 -1.47
CA MET A 42 -1.27 -16.78 -2.27
C MET A 42 -1.61 -18.25 -2.48
N GLY A 43 -1.87 -18.97 -1.39
CA GLY A 43 -2.22 -20.40 -1.44
C GLY A 43 -3.44 -20.69 -2.31
N ASP A 44 -4.51 -19.89 -2.14
CA ASP A 44 -5.75 -20.01 -2.91
C ASP A 44 -5.57 -19.68 -4.40
N SER A 45 -4.57 -18.84 -4.73
CA SER A 45 -4.24 -18.42 -6.10
C SER A 45 -3.17 -19.30 -6.76
N ASN A 46 -2.90 -20.49 -6.23
CA ASN A 46 -1.84 -21.41 -6.67
C ASN A 46 -0.40 -20.83 -6.62
N TYR A 47 -0.16 -19.78 -5.83
CA TYR A 47 1.19 -19.32 -5.51
C TYR A 47 1.72 -20.11 -4.32
N SER A 48 2.38 -21.23 -4.60
CA SER A 48 2.95 -22.12 -3.56
C SER A 48 4.27 -21.61 -2.97
N SER A 49 5.01 -20.78 -3.70
CA SER A 49 6.28 -20.23 -3.27
C SER A 49 6.61 -18.93 -4.01
N ILE A 50 7.40 -18.07 -3.36
CA ILE A 50 7.96 -16.87 -3.97
C ILE A 50 9.21 -17.29 -4.75
N PRO A 51 9.34 -16.99 -6.06
CA PRO A 51 10.53 -17.34 -6.83
C PRO A 51 11.80 -16.74 -6.21
N ALA A 52 12.92 -17.45 -6.27
CA ALA A 52 14.19 -17.00 -5.69
C ALA A 52 14.65 -15.63 -6.24
N ASP A 53 14.41 -15.39 -7.53
CA ASP A 53 14.73 -14.13 -8.21
C ASP A 53 13.94 -12.96 -7.60
N VAL A 54 12.70 -13.20 -7.19
CA VAL A 54 11.84 -12.21 -6.53
C VAL A 54 12.34 -11.94 -5.11
N ILE A 55 12.77 -12.97 -4.39
CA ILE A 55 13.37 -12.83 -3.05
C ILE A 55 14.65 -11.98 -3.16
N ALA A 56 15.49 -12.23 -4.17
CA ALA A 56 16.71 -11.46 -4.43
C ALA A 56 16.44 -9.98 -4.78
N MET A 57 15.26 -9.67 -5.33
CA MET A 57 14.81 -8.28 -5.57
C MET A 57 14.32 -7.55 -4.30
N GLY A 58 14.25 -8.22 -3.15
CA GLY A 58 13.84 -7.63 -1.88
C GLY A 58 12.40 -7.09 -1.91
N CYS A 59 12.17 -5.93 -1.28
CA CYS A 59 10.83 -5.32 -1.18
C CYS A 59 10.15 -5.05 -2.53
N ALA A 60 10.93 -4.68 -3.56
CA ALA A 60 10.36 -4.42 -4.89
C ALA A 60 9.81 -5.71 -5.53
N GLY A 61 10.51 -6.84 -5.34
CA GLY A 61 10.03 -8.15 -5.76
C GLY A 61 8.78 -8.58 -5.00
N LEU A 62 8.82 -8.47 -3.67
CA LEU A 62 7.69 -8.83 -2.81
C LEU A 62 6.44 -7.99 -3.07
N ALA A 63 6.59 -6.69 -3.34
CA ALA A 63 5.47 -5.82 -3.72
C ALA A 63 4.83 -6.26 -5.05
N THR A 64 5.65 -6.67 -6.03
CA THR A 64 5.17 -7.20 -7.31
C THR A 64 4.40 -8.50 -7.14
N VAL A 65 4.87 -9.41 -6.26
CA VAL A 65 4.14 -10.63 -5.92
C VAL A 65 2.86 -10.32 -5.15
N GLY A 66 2.90 -9.44 -4.16
CA GLY A 66 1.71 -9.01 -3.41
C GLY A 66 0.62 -8.44 -4.32
N LEU A 67 1.01 -7.62 -5.30
CA LEU A 67 0.08 -7.10 -6.30
C LEU A 67 -0.48 -8.21 -7.22
N SER A 68 0.35 -9.18 -7.60
CA SER A 68 -0.08 -10.33 -8.41
C SER A 68 -1.07 -11.21 -7.66
N VAL A 69 -0.85 -11.43 -6.36
CA VAL A 69 -1.74 -12.18 -5.47
C VAL A 69 -3.08 -11.47 -5.33
N ILE A 70 -3.07 -10.17 -5.06
CA ILE A 70 -4.30 -9.37 -4.99
C ILE A 70 -5.05 -9.44 -6.33
N SER A 71 -4.35 -9.43 -7.46
CA SER A 71 -4.94 -9.52 -8.80
C SER A 71 -5.51 -10.90 -9.14
N ALA A 72 -4.90 -11.97 -8.62
CA ALA A 72 -5.34 -13.36 -8.83
C ALA A 72 -6.42 -13.80 -7.83
N SER A 73 -6.53 -13.11 -6.70
CA SER A 73 -7.52 -13.38 -5.65
C SER A 73 -8.95 -13.12 -6.13
N SER A 74 -9.93 -13.67 -5.40
CA SER A 74 -11.33 -13.34 -5.65
C SER A 74 -11.58 -11.82 -5.50
N PRO A 75 -12.56 -11.24 -6.23
CA PRO A 75 -12.86 -9.81 -6.14
C PRO A 75 -13.22 -9.31 -4.74
N GLU A 76 -13.68 -10.19 -3.85
CA GLU A 76 -13.96 -9.87 -2.46
C GLU A 76 -12.67 -9.77 -1.64
N VAL A 77 -11.78 -10.77 -1.73
CA VAL A 77 -10.49 -10.79 -1.02
C VAL A 77 -9.61 -9.63 -1.50
N ALA A 78 -9.54 -9.40 -2.81
CA ALA A 78 -8.78 -8.29 -3.38
C ALA A 78 -9.23 -6.92 -2.83
N ARG A 79 -10.55 -6.72 -2.70
CA ARG A 79 -11.12 -5.50 -2.10
C ARG A 79 -10.77 -5.39 -0.62
N GLN A 80 -10.94 -6.46 0.16
CA GLN A 80 -10.61 -6.45 1.58
C GLN A 80 -9.14 -6.11 1.85
N LEU A 81 -8.21 -6.72 1.11
CA LEU A 81 -6.78 -6.44 1.24
C LEU A 81 -6.46 -4.99 0.85
N ARG A 82 -7.01 -4.52 -0.26
CA ARG A 82 -6.81 -3.13 -0.73
C ARG A 82 -7.37 -2.12 0.26
N ASP A 83 -8.58 -2.34 0.78
CA ASP A 83 -9.24 -1.41 1.70
C ASP A 83 -8.46 -1.31 3.02
N ARG A 84 -7.90 -2.44 3.51
CA ARG A 84 -7.00 -2.43 4.67
C ARG A 84 -5.74 -1.62 4.42
N LEU A 85 -5.09 -1.80 3.27
CA LEU A 85 -3.93 -1.00 2.88
C LEU A 85 -4.28 0.48 2.82
N MET A 86 -5.39 0.83 2.17
CA MET A 86 -5.82 2.22 2.02
C MET A 86 -6.35 2.86 3.31
N SER A 87 -6.74 2.08 4.31
CA SER A 87 -7.15 2.60 5.62
C SER A 87 -6.04 3.37 6.34
N THR A 88 -4.78 3.15 5.96
CA THR A 88 -3.61 3.82 6.54
C THR A 88 -3.27 5.16 5.88
N VAL A 89 -4.04 5.56 4.87
CA VAL A 89 -3.79 6.79 4.11
C VAL A 89 -4.80 7.86 4.48
N ASP A 90 -4.26 9.03 4.81
CA ASP A 90 -5.01 10.27 4.93
C ASP A 90 -4.67 11.21 3.78
N ILE A 91 -5.64 12.01 3.35
CA ILE A 91 -5.41 13.14 2.46
C ILE A 91 -5.26 14.40 3.30
N ILE A 92 -4.33 15.24 2.89
CA ILE A 92 -4.06 16.54 3.49
C ILE A 92 -4.54 17.61 2.50
N ILE A 93 -5.55 18.37 2.92
CA ILE A 93 -6.13 19.45 2.14
C ILE A 93 -5.68 20.76 2.78
N THR A 94 -4.88 21.53 2.06
CA THR A 94 -4.44 22.86 2.48
C THR A 94 -5.25 23.91 1.72
N ASN A 95 -6.13 24.63 2.42
CA ASN A 95 -6.90 25.72 1.85
C ASN A 95 -6.75 26.98 2.72
N GLU A 96 -6.35 28.11 2.11
CA GLU A 96 -6.23 29.42 2.78
C GLU A 96 -5.45 29.39 4.12
N GLY A 97 -4.41 28.55 4.21
CA GLY A 97 -3.59 28.41 5.42
C GLY A 97 -4.17 27.47 6.50
N GLN A 98 -5.36 26.90 6.28
CA GLN A 98 -5.91 25.83 7.10
C GLN A 98 -5.55 24.47 6.50
N ARG A 99 -4.89 23.63 7.30
CA ARG A 99 -4.53 22.27 6.94
C ARG A 99 -5.54 21.31 7.56
N GLN A 100 -6.30 20.59 6.74
CA GLN A 100 -7.22 19.56 7.18
C GLN A 100 -6.69 18.19 6.78
N GLN A 101 -6.65 17.27 7.76
CA GLN A 101 -6.28 15.88 7.54
C GLN A 101 -7.53 15.02 7.72
N ARG A 102 -7.82 14.15 6.75
CA ARG A 102 -8.90 13.17 6.85
C ARG A 102 -8.56 11.89 6.09
N LYS A 103 -9.27 10.80 6.39
CA LYS A 103 -9.18 9.56 5.63
C LYS A 103 -9.49 9.78 4.16
N VAL A 104 -8.76 9.09 3.29
CA VAL A 104 -8.97 9.14 1.84
C VAL A 104 -10.30 8.49 1.48
N ASN A 105 -11.02 9.09 0.53
CA ASN A 105 -12.20 8.54 -0.10
C ASN A 105 -11.86 8.17 -1.54
N GLY A 106 -11.79 6.87 -1.82
CA GLY A 106 -11.40 6.33 -3.12
C GLY A 106 -12.23 6.80 -4.31
N SER A 107 -13.45 7.26 -4.09
CA SER A 107 -14.36 7.74 -5.15
C SER A 107 -14.30 9.23 -5.43
N LEU A 108 -13.69 10.02 -4.53
CA LEU A 108 -13.68 11.48 -4.59
C LEU A 108 -12.28 12.07 -4.66
N ASP A 109 -11.29 11.41 -4.08
CA ASP A 109 -9.97 11.99 -3.85
C ASP A 109 -8.95 11.66 -4.94
N PHE A 110 -9.30 10.79 -5.90
CA PHE A 110 -8.41 10.37 -6.98
C PHE A 110 -9.05 10.65 -8.34
N GLU A 111 -8.32 11.35 -9.19
CA GLU A 111 -8.70 11.62 -10.59
C GLU A 111 -7.87 10.76 -11.56
N GLU A 112 -6.70 10.29 -11.13
CA GLU A 112 -5.74 9.53 -11.94
C GLU A 112 -5.46 8.15 -11.35
N VAL A 113 -5.47 7.12 -12.20
CA VAL A 113 -5.12 5.74 -11.79
C VAL A 113 -3.64 5.62 -11.38
N SER A 114 -2.76 6.43 -11.98
CA SER A 114 -1.33 6.46 -11.62
C SER A 114 -1.13 6.89 -10.17
N THR A 115 -1.87 7.90 -9.69
CA THR A 115 -1.84 8.34 -8.30
C THR A 115 -2.20 7.23 -7.32
N ILE A 116 -3.22 6.43 -7.63
CA ILE A 116 -3.61 5.28 -6.79
C ILE A 116 -2.49 4.25 -6.73
N ARG A 117 -1.82 3.97 -7.86
CA ARG A 117 -0.71 3.00 -7.91
C ARG A 117 0.51 3.48 -7.14
N SER A 118 0.95 4.71 -7.38
CA SER A 118 2.10 5.30 -6.68
C SER A 118 1.87 5.38 -5.17
N LEU A 119 0.63 5.67 -4.74
CA LEU A 119 0.25 5.66 -3.34
C LEU A 119 0.30 4.24 -2.75
N LEU A 120 -0.26 3.25 -3.44
CA LEU A 120 -0.21 1.85 -3.01
C LEU A 120 1.24 1.36 -2.88
N ASP A 121 2.12 1.69 -3.83
CA ASP A 121 3.54 1.33 -3.76
C ASP A 121 4.19 1.86 -2.46
N LYS A 122 3.89 3.12 -2.09
CA LYS A 122 4.37 3.71 -0.84
C LYS A 122 3.76 3.07 0.42
N VAL A 123 2.50 2.68 0.36
CA VAL A 123 1.84 1.92 1.44
C VAL A 123 2.46 0.53 1.58
N PHE A 124 2.80 -0.13 0.48
CA PHE A 124 3.52 -1.41 0.53
C PHE A 124 4.92 -1.23 1.11
N GLU A 125 5.65 -0.21 0.65
CA GLU A 125 6.99 0.11 1.12
C GLU A 125 7.02 0.30 2.63
N ILE A 126 6.14 1.14 3.20
CA ILE A 126 6.17 1.40 4.65
C ILE A 126 5.74 0.18 5.48
N ASN A 127 4.74 -0.58 5.02
CA ASN A 127 4.14 -1.65 5.82
C ASN A 127 4.86 -2.98 5.69
N PHE A 128 5.58 -3.22 4.60
CA PHE A 128 6.25 -4.50 4.34
C PHE A 128 7.76 -4.36 4.18
N ASN A 129 8.34 -3.20 4.52
CA ASN A 129 9.79 -3.09 4.60
C ASN A 129 10.41 -4.13 5.57
N PHE A 130 9.66 -4.54 6.60
CA PHE A 130 10.10 -5.58 7.54
C PHE A 130 10.18 -6.99 6.92
N LEU A 131 9.49 -7.23 5.79
CA LEU A 131 9.59 -8.48 5.03
C LEU A 131 10.87 -8.55 4.20
N THR A 132 11.76 -7.53 4.27
CA THR A 132 13.15 -7.74 3.90
C THR A 132 13.68 -8.92 4.71
N ILE A 133 13.85 -10.06 4.05
CA ILE A 133 14.78 -11.06 4.52
C ILE A 133 16.12 -10.34 4.45
N ALA A 134 16.64 -9.90 5.60
CA ALA A 134 18.04 -9.54 5.69
C ALA A 134 18.80 -10.76 5.18
N GLY A 135 19.31 -10.68 3.95
CA GLY A 135 20.19 -11.70 3.42
C GLY A 135 21.39 -11.76 4.35
N GLU A 136 21.49 -12.82 5.13
CA GLU A 136 22.79 -13.29 5.61
C GLU A 136 23.60 -13.86 4.43
#